data_AF-A0A2T0LDN3-F1
#
_entry.id   AF-A0A2T0LDN3-F1
#
_cell.length_a   1.000
_cell.length_b   1.000
_cell.length_c   1.000
_cell.angle_alpha   90.00
_cell.angle_beta   90.00
_cell.angle_gamma   90.00
#
_symmetry.space_group_name_H-M   'P 1'
#
loop_
_entity.id
_entity.type
_entity.pdbx_description
1 polymer ?
#
loop_
_entity_poly.entity_id
_entity_poly.type
_entity_poly.pdbx_seq_one_letter_code
_entity_poly.pdbx_strand_id
1 'polypeptide(L)'
;MTKRWLIPALGLALAVGLFVGDGRDLPRAAAEESGWTTIKVEKGDTVYSIARRFGTDVETVSRMNRLDDPSFIRVGQALRVPLRKREAESGERGESRPALLPMAYGRDLGDFTLTAYTAGPESTGKSPGHPAYGITSSGAPAVEGVTIAVDPSVIPIGSRVYIEGLGYFVAQDTGSAIKGKRIDVFMNDLEEALQFGVKKGVRVAIVD
;
A
#
# COMPACT_ATOMS: atom_id res chain seq x y z
N MET A 1 -9.73 -30.28 -9.72
CA MET A 1 -9.69 -30.50 -8.26
C MET A 1 -9.89 -29.16 -7.58
N THR A 2 -11.10 -28.88 -7.11
CA THR A 2 -11.50 -27.63 -6.44
C THR A 2 -11.14 -27.71 -4.95
N LYS A 3 -10.14 -26.95 -4.50
CA LYS A 3 -9.82 -26.85 -3.06
C LYS A 3 -10.64 -25.74 -2.43
N ARG A 4 -11.72 -26.14 -1.75
CA ARG A 4 -12.52 -25.31 -0.86
C ARG A 4 -11.75 -25.14 0.45
N TRP A 5 -11.40 -23.90 0.80
CA TRP A 5 -10.69 -23.60 2.04
C TRP A 5 -11.68 -23.42 3.19
N LEU A 6 -11.53 -24.26 4.21
CA LEU A 6 -12.18 -24.17 5.52
C LEU A 6 -11.36 -23.22 6.40
N ILE A 7 -11.98 -22.18 6.94
CA ILE A 7 -11.38 -21.26 7.92
C ILE A 7 -11.51 -21.91 9.31
N PRO A 8 -10.42 -22.12 10.08
CA PRO A 8 -10.54 -22.60 11.45
C PRO A 8 -10.89 -21.42 12.36
N ALA A 9 -11.99 -21.56 13.10
CA ALA A 9 -12.30 -20.68 14.21
C ALA A 9 -11.36 -21.01 15.37
N LEU A 10 -10.58 -20.04 15.85
CA LEU A 10 -9.79 -20.18 17.07
C LEU A 10 -10.28 -19.18 18.12
N GLY A 11 -10.76 -19.73 19.23
CA GLY A 11 -11.33 -19.00 20.35
C GLY A 11 -10.30 -18.21 21.14
N LEU A 12 -10.76 -17.09 21.71
CA LEU A 12 -10.05 -16.29 22.68
C LEU A 12 -10.86 -16.31 23.98
N ALA A 13 -10.26 -16.79 25.06
CA ALA A 13 -10.78 -16.65 26.42
C ALA A 13 -9.90 -15.64 27.18
N LEU A 14 -10.50 -14.60 27.78
CA LEU A 14 -10.55 -14.33 29.23
C LEU A 14 -11.01 -12.87 29.49
N ALA A 15 -12.04 -12.70 30.33
CA ALA A 15 -12.03 -11.79 31.49
C ALA A 15 -13.42 -11.81 32.15
N VAL A 16 -13.41 -12.12 33.44
CA VAL A 16 -14.58 -12.26 34.31
C VAL A 16 -15.11 -10.88 34.69
N GLY A 17 -16.35 -10.59 34.31
CA GLY A 17 -17.18 -9.53 34.88
C GLY A 17 -18.52 -10.13 35.25
N LEU A 18 -18.84 -10.19 36.54
CA LEU A 18 -20.13 -10.64 37.05
C LEU A 18 -21.22 -9.67 36.56
N PHE A 19 -22.01 -10.10 35.59
CA PHE A 19 -23.30 -9.49 35.25
C PHE A 19 -24.36 -10.58 35.26
N VAL A 20 -25.25 -10.51 36.25
CA VAL A 20 -26.50 -11.26 36.29
C VAL A 20 -27.46 -10.53 35.34
N GLY A 21 -27.74 -11.11 34.18
CA GLY A 21 -28.64 -10.56 33.17
C GLY A 21 -29.11 -11.67 32.24
N ASP A 22 -30.43 -11.79 32.12
CA ASP A 22 -31.16 -12.90 31.49
C ASP A 22 -30.71 -13.13 30.04
N GLY A 23 -30.33 -14.38 29.75
CA GLY A 23 -29.65 -14.77 28.51
C GLY A 23 -30.59 -14.76 27.32
N ARG A 24 -30.76 -13.60 26.66
CA ARG A 24 -31.20 -13.47 25.27
C ARG A 24 -30.53 -12.22 24.66
N ASP A 25 -29.82 -12.45 23.57
CA ASP A 25 -29.26 -11.44 22.63
C ASP A 25 -28.06 -10.61 23.13
N LEU A 26 -26.86 -11.20 23.06
CA LEU A 26 -25.63 -10.42 22.92
C LEU A 26 -25.60 -9.85 21.47
N PRO A 27 -25.30 -8.56 21.27
CA PRO A 27 -25.50 -7.90 19.99
C PRO A 27 -24.44 -8.34 18.99
N ARG A 28 -24.79 -9.29 18.12
CA ARG A 28 -24.08 -9.54 16.85
C ARG A 28 -24.00 -8.29 15.97
N ALA A 29 -24.82 -7.27 16.26
CA ALA A 29 -24.87 -5.98 15.58
C ALA A 29 -23.65 -5.06 15.83
N ALA A 30 -22.94 -5.17 16.96
CA ALA A 30 -21.87 -4.22 17.30
C ALA A 30 -20.59 -4.36 16.44
N ALA A 31 -20.40 -5.49 15.76
CA ALA A 31 -19.25 -5.73 14.87
C ALA A 31 -19.51 -5.29 13.42
N GLU A 32 -20.76 -5.06 13.03
CA GLU A 32 -21.12 -4.58 11.67
C GLU A 32 -21.28 -3.04 11.59
N GLU A 33 -21.27 -2.34 12.73
CA GLU A 33 -21.45 -0.88 12.79
C GLU A 33 -20.15 -0.07 12.66
N SER A 34 -18.98 -0.69 12.81
CA SER A 34 -17.70 0.03 12.85
C SER A 34 -17.26 0.59 11.50
N GLY A 35 -17.76 0.08 10.37
CA GLY A 35 -17.30 0.50 9.03
C GLY A 35 -15.84 0.14 8.73
N TRP A 36 -15.21 -0.67 9.58
CA TRP A 36 -13.83 -1.13 9.44
C TRP A 36 -13.65 -2.51 10.04
N THR A 37 -12.62 -3.22 9.56
CA THR A 37 -12.18 -4.53 10.06
C THR A 37 -10.75 -4.45 10.61
N THR A 38 -10.35 -5.43 11.41
CA THR A 38 -8.95 -5.61 11.82
C THR A 38 -8.35 -6.79 11.08
N ILE A 39 -7.21 -6.59 10.45
CA ILE A 39 -6.39 -7.67 9.89
C ILE A 39 -5.11 -7.85 10.70
N LYS A 40 -4.55 -9.06 10.68
CA LYS A 40 -3.17 -9.30 11.11
C LYS A 40 -2.28 -9.34 9.88
N VAL A 41 -1.21 -8.55 9.89
CA VAL A 41 -0.23 -8.48 8.81
C VAL A 41 0.45 -9.84 8.65
N GLU A 42 0.43 -10.38 7.43
CA GLU A 42 1.12 -11.62 7.09
C GLU A 42 2.44 -11.35 6.35
N LYS A 43 3.24 -12.40 6.17
CA LYS A 43 4.50 -12.28 5.42
C LYS A 43 4.19 -11.88 3.98
N GLY A 44 4.70 -10.73 3.55
CA GLY A 44 4.52 -10.18 2.20
C GLY A 44 3.40 -9.15 2.09
N ASP A 45 2.62 -8.92 3.15
CA ASP A 45 1.68 -7.81 3.19
C ASP A 45 2.42 -6.47 3.20
N THR A 46 1.88 -5.51 2.45
CA THR A 46 2.22 -4.09 2.54
C THR A 46 0.95 -3.28 2.76
N VAL A 47 1.07 -2.07 3.29
CA VAL A 47 -0.13 -1.21 3.46
C VAL A 47 -0.81 -0.98 2.12
N TYR A 48 -0.03 -0.92 1.04
CA TYR A 48 -0.51 -0.82 -0.32
C TYR A 48 -1.30 -2.05 -0.79
N SER A 49 -0.75 -3.27 -0.64
CA SER A 49 -1.46 -4.48 -1.04
C SER A 49 -2.74 -4.70 -0.21
N ILE A 50 -2.69 -4.35 1.08
CA ILE A 50 -3.85 -4.36 1.98
C ILE A 50 -4.89 -3.34 1.52
N ALA A 51 -4.52 -2.08 1.31
CA ALA A 51 -5.45 -1.03 0.90
C ALA A 51 -6.13 -1.40 -0.42
N ARG A 52 -5.36 -1.90 -1.40
CA ARG A 52 -5.87 -2.41 -2.67
C ARG A 52 -6.87 -3.56 -2.46
N ARG A 53 -6.55 -4.55 -1.63
CA ARG A 53 -7.43 -5.70 -1.31
C ARG A 53 -8.79 -5.28 -0.75
N PHE A 54 -8.83 -4.24 0.07
CA PHE A 54 -10.06 -3.73 0.68
C PHE A 54 -10.71 -2.57 -0.09
N GLY A 55 -10.12 -2.17 -1.22
CA GLY A 55 -10.61 -1.07 -2.05
C GLY A 55 -10.57 0.30 -1.36
N THR A 56 -9.60 0.51 -0.48
CA THR A 56 -9.30 1.81 0.16
C THR A 56 -7.94 2.32 -0.33
N ASP A 57 -7.43 3.41 0.25
CA ASP A 57 -6.12 3.96 -0.08
C ASP A 57 -5.14 3.84 1.10
N VAL A 58 -3.85 3.87 0.77
CA VAL A 58 -2.75 3.75 1.74
C VAL A 58 -2.84 4.83 2.81
N GLU A 59 -3.24 6.05 2.43
CA GLU A 59 -3.30 7.18 3.34
C GLU A 59 -4.34 6.97 4.44
N THR A 60 -5.52 6.50 4.07
CA THR A 60 -6.62 6.21 4.99
C THR A 60 -6.22 5.12 5.97
N VAL A 61 -5.62 4.03 5.49
CA VAL A 61 -5.11 2.96 6.36
C VAL A 61 -4.01 3.50 7.29
N SER A 62 -3.09 4.31 6.77
CA SER A 62 -1.97 4.85 7.54
C SER A 62 -2.42 5.80 8.64
N ARG A 63 -3.33 6.74 8.33
CA ARG A 63 -3.90 7.68 9.32
C ARG A 63 -4.67 6.93 10.40
N MET A 64 -5.47 5.94 10.02
CA MET A 64 -6.30 5.16 10.94
C MET A 64 -5.46 4.37 11.97
N ASN A 65 -4.26 3.96 11.56
CA ASN A 65 -3.34 3.19 12.39
C ASN A 65 -2.18 4.00 12.95
N ARG A 66 -2.12 5.32 12.68
CA ARG A 66 -1.02 6.21 13.06
C ARG A 66 0.34 5.64 12.64
N LEU A 67 0.43 5.16 11.40
CA LEU A 67 1.69 4.67 10.85
C LEU A 67 2.55 5.86 10.46
N ASP A 68 3.67 6.02 11.17
CA ASP A 68 4.69 7.02 10.81
C ASP A 68 5.37 6.66 9.48
N ASP A 69 5.56 5.36 9.23
CA ASP A 69 6.11 4.84 7.97
C ASP A 69 5.30 3.65 7.44
N PRO A 70 4.39 3.88 6.48
CA PRO A 70 3.54 2.83 5.91
C PRO A 70 4.30 1.80 5.06
N SER A 71 5.55 2.10 4.67
CA SER A 71 6.40 1.13 3.95
C SER A 71 6.97 0.06 4.88
N PHE A 72 6.88 0.23 6.22
CA PHE A 72 7.39 -0.71 7.21
C PHE A 72 6.32 -1.15 8.22
N ILE A 73 5.55 -2.18 7.86
CA ILE A 73 4.67 -2.91 8.76
C ILE A 73 5.29 -4.25 9.17
N ARG A 74 4.96 -4.75 10.38
CA ARG A 74 5.55 -5.98 10.93
C ARG A 74 4.59 -7.15 10.83
N VAL A 75 5.10 -8.34 10.50
CA VAL A 75 4.30 -9.58 10.55
C VAL A 75 3.70 -9.74 11.95
N GLY A 76 2.41 -10.03 12.00
CA GLY A 76 1.61 -10.13 13.22
C GLY A 76 1.04 -8.80 13.74
N GLN A 77 1.44 -7.65 13.17
CA GLN A 77 0.87 -6.35 13.51
C GLN A 77 -0.63 -6.33 13.16
N ALA A 78 -1.46 -5.84 14.07
CA ALA A 78 -2.87 -5.63 13.79
C ALA A 78 -3.07 -4.27 13.11
N LEU A 79 -3.75 -4.25 11.96
CA LEU A 79 -4.11 -3.02 11.25
C LEU A 79 -5.62 -2.92 11.12
N ARG A 80 -6.16 -1.75 11.45
CA ARG A 80 -7.53 -1.36 11.17
C ARG A 80 -7.65 -0.93 9.71
N VAL A 81 -8.59 -1.50 8.99
CA VAL A 81 -8.78 -1.24 7.56
C VAL A 81 -10.26 -0.93 7.33
N PRO A 82 -10.60 0.22 6.73
CA PRO A 82 -11.99 0.54 6.43
C PRO A 82 -12.57 -0.51 5.48
N LEU A 83 -13.79 -0.95 5.78
CA LEU A 83 -14.60 -1.76 4.87
C LEU A 83 -15.37 -0.79 4.01
N ARG A 84 -15.11 -0.77 2.72
CA ARG A 84 -15.78 0.15 1.80
C ARG A 84 -17.31 -0.07 1.88
N LYS A 85 -18.05 0.91 2.42
CA LYS A 85 -19.47 1.07 2.09
C LYS A 85 -19.50 1.95 0.84
N ARG A 86 -19.70 1.34 -0.33
CA ARG A 86 -19.88 2.08 -1.59
C ARG A 86 -21.15 2.94 -1.46
N GLU A 87 -21.06 4.18 -0.96
CA GLU A 87 -22.12 5.19 -1.15
C GLU A 87 -21.83 6.63 -0.67
N ALA A 88 -20.72 6.98 0.00
CA ALA A 88 -20.60 8.33 0.61
C ALA A 88 -19.41 9.24 0.21
N GLU A 89 -18.53 8.89 -0.73
CA GLU A 89 -17.29 9.67 -0.98
C GLU A 89 -17.03 10.01 -2.46
N SER A 90 -18.08 10.12 -3.29
CA SER A 90 -17.97 10.67 -4.65
C SER A 90 -18.26 12.18 -4.72
N GLY A 91 -18.54 12.81 -3.59
CA GLY A 91 -19.16 14.15 -3.51
C GLY A 91 -18.34 15.24 -2.82
N GLU A 92 -17.01 15.25 -2.88
CA GLU A 92 -16.22 16.38 -2.36
C GLU A 92 -14.91 16.53 -3.16
N ARG A 93 -15.05 17.01 -4.40
CA ARG A 93 -13.92 17.36 -5.29
C ARG A 93 -13.63 18.87 -5.25
N GLY A 94 -14.05 19.54 -4.19
CA GLY A 94 -14.15 21.00 -4.12
C GLY A 94 -13.99 21.54 -2.72
N GLU A 95 -12.97 21.10 -1.99
CA GLU A 95 -12.43 21.87 -0.89
C GLU A 95 -10.92 21.75 -0.95
N SER A 96 -10.24 22.88 -0.82
CA SER A 96 -8.80 23.03 -0.79
C SER A 96 -8.18 21.89 -0.01
N ARG A 97 -7.65 20.88 -0.73
CA ARG A 97 -6.86 19.82 -0.12
C ARG A 97 -5.83 20.53 0.72
N PRO A 98 -5.88 20.47 2.07
CA PRO A 98 -4.71 20.89 2.84
C PRO A 98 -3.56 20.13 2.20
N ALA A 99 -2.48 20.83 1.85
CA ALA A 99 -1.30 20.20 1.27
C ALA A 99 -1.08 18.91 2.04
N LEU A 100 -1.30 17.77 1.37
CA LEU A 100 -1.36 16.46 2.01
C LEU A 100 -0.14 16.42 2.91
N LEU A 101 -0.29 16.17 4.22
CA LEU A 101 0.78 16.43 5.20
C LEU A 101 2.21 16.06 4.71
N PRO A 102 2.41 14.94 3.99
CA PRO A 102 3.72 14.61 3.41
C PRO A 102 4.24 15.65 2.38
N MET A 103 3.37 16.23 1.55
CA MET A 103 3.67 17.33 0.63
C MET A 103 3.92 18.67 1.33
N ALA A 104 3.33 18.88 2.52
CA ALA A 104 3.50 20.12 3.28
C ALA A 104 4.84 20.16 4.03
N TYR A 105 5.32 19.01 4.52
CA TYR A 105 6.55 18.89 5.31
C TYR A 105 7.72 18.30 4.54
N GLY A 106 7.48 17.61 3.43
CA GLY A 106 8.50 17.08 2.54
C GLY A 106 8.98 18.09 1.49
N ARG A 107 10.03 17.71 0.77
CA ARG A 107 10.51 18.43 -0.42
C ARG A 107 9.63 18.07 -1.61
N ASP A 108 8.70 18.95 -1.95
CA ASP A 108 7.86 18.86 -3.14
C ASP A 108 8.69 18.91 -4.42
N LEU A 109 8.54 17.88 -5.27
CA LEU A 109 9.21 17.76 -6.56
C LEU A 109 8.27 18.09 -7.73
N GLY A 110 7.00 18.38 -7.46
CA GLY A 110 5.97 18.69 -8.45
C GLY A 110 5.47 17.46 -9.20
N ASP A 111 5.10 17.66 -10.47
CA ASP A 111 4.38 16.66 -11.26
C ASP A 111 5.30 15.65 -11.96
N PHE A 112 4.97 14.37 -11.82
CA PHE A 112 5.66 13.25 -12.44
C PHE A 112 4.75 12.46 -13.39
N THR A 113 5.39 11.72 -14.30
CA THR A 113 4.76 10.63 -15.03
C THR A 113 5.09 9.31 -14.36
N LEU A 114 4.07 8.49 -14.07
CA LEU A 114 4.21 7.17 -13.49
C LEU A 114 3.89 6.08 -14.52
N THR A 115 4.68 5.02 -14.49
CA THR A 115 4.36 3.71 -15.08
C THR A 115 4.50 2.62 -14.03
N ALA A 116 4.26 1.37 -14.43
CA ALA A 116 4.53 0.20 -13.60
C ALA A 116 5.37 -0.82 -14.38
N TYR A 117 6.17 -1.58 -13.63
CA TYR A 117 7.00 -2.66 -14.15
C TYR A 117 6.94 -3.87 -13.22
N THR A 118 7.34 -5.04 -13.73
CA THR A 118 7.49 -6.26 -12.92
C THR A 118 8.93 -6.76 -12.94
N ALA A 119 9.21 -7.84 -12.19
CA ALA A 119 10.51 -8.49 -12.25
C ALA A 119 10.71 -9.31 -13.54
N GLY A 120 9.64 -9.54 -14.30
CA GLY A 120 9.59 -10.45 -15.44
C GLY A 120 10.44 -10.03 -16.65
N PRO A 121 10.57 -10.94 -17.64
CA PRO A 121 11.38 -10.69 -18.84
C PRO A 121 10.90 -9.50 -19.67
N GLU A 122 9.60 -9.19 -19.64
CA GLU A 122 9.01 -8.07 -20.37
C GLU A 122 9.50 -6.70 -19.87
N SER A 123 9.89 -6.63 -18.59
CA SER A 123 10.41 -5.42 -17.96
C SER A 123 11.93 -5.43 -17.84
N THR A 124 12.52 -6.57 -17.43
CA THR A 124 13.93 -6.66 -17.02
C THR A 124 14.79 -7.56 -17.90
N GLY A 125 14.18 -8.34 -18.80
CA GLY A 125 14.86 -9.39 -19.57
C GLY A 125 15.28 -10.62 -18.76
N LYS A 126 14.86 -10.75 -17.49
CA LYS A 126 15.25 -11.84 -16.58
C LYS A 126 14.06 -12.74 -16.25
N SER A 127 14.32 -14.04 -16.07
CA SER A 127 13.33 -15.05 -15.69
C SER A 127 13.56 -15.58 -14.27
N PRO A 128 12.52 -16.15 -13.61
CA PRO A 128 12.69 -16.84 -12.33
C PRO A 128 13.83 -17.86 -12.39
N GLY A 129 14.73 -17.79 -11.39
CA GLY A 129 15.96 -18.60 -11.33
C GLY A 129 17.23 -17.86 -11.78
N HIS A 130 17.12 -16.72 -12.47
CA HIS A 130 18.26 -15.85 -12.73
C HIS A 130 18.74 -15.18 -11.42
N PRO A 131 20.05 -15.11 -11.12
CA PRO A 131 20.57 -14.56 -9.85
C PRO A 131 20.11 -13.12 -9.54
N ALA A 132 19.92 -12.31 -10.58
CA ALA A 132 19.47 -10.93 -10.46
C ALA A 132 17.96 -10.74 -10.70
N TYR A 133 17.16 -11.81 -10.74
CA TYR A 133 15.71 -11.74 -10.88
C TYR A 133 15.08 -11.10 -9.65
N GLY A 134 14.29 -10.03 -9.83
CA GLY A 134 13.69 -9.28 -8.74
C GLY A 134 14.68 -8.51 -7.85
N ILE A 135 15.93 -8.33 -8.29
CA ILE A 135 16.92 -7.54 -7.56
C ILE A 135 17.04 -6.14 -8.18
N THR A 136 16.85 -5.12 -7.35
CA THR A 136 16.91 -3.70 -7.72
C THR A 136 18.35 -3.20 -7.83
N SER A 137 18.56 -2.02 -8.43
CA SER A 137 19.88 -1.36 -8.46
C SER A 137 20.49 -1.10 -7.09
N SER A 138 19.69 -0.93 -6.03
CA SER A 138 20.19 -0.80 -4.66
C SER A 138 20.72 -2.12 -4.06
N GLY A 139 20.45 -3.25 -4.72
CA GLY A 139 20.74 -4.60 -4.22
C GLY A 139 19.62 -5.21 -3.37
N ALA A 140 18.58 -4.43 -3.02
CA ALA A 140 17.42 -4.96 -2.31
C ALA A 140 16.49 -5.76 -3.26
N PRO A 141 15.77 -6.77 -2.77
CA PRO A 141 14.66 -7.37 -3.50
C PRO A 141 13.58 -6.33 -3.78
N ALA A 142 13.00 -6.36 -4.98
CA ALA A 142 11.85 -5.53 -5.31
C ALA A 142 10.60 -6.03 -4.55
N VAL A 143 9.90 -5.10 -3.91
CA VAL A 143 8.72 -5.38 -3.07
C VAL A 143 7.59 -4.43 -3.47
N GLU A 144 6.44 -5.00 -3.85
CA GLU A 144 5.26 -4.22 -4.24
C GLU A 144 4.75 -3.35 -3.08
N GLY A 145 4.44 -2.08 -3.37
CA GLY A 145 4.06 -1.12 -2.33
C GLY A 145 5.24 -0.54 -1.55
N VAL A 146 6.48 -0.86 -1.95
CA VAL A 146 7.71 -0.30 -1.38
C VAL A 146 8.61 0.21 -2.50
N THR A 147 8.95 -0.64 -3.48
CA THR A 147 9.98 -0.35 -4.48
C THR A 147 9.46 0.55 -5.61
N ILE A 148 10.23 1.60 -5.91
CA ILE A 148 10.09 2.37 -7.15
C ILE A 148 11.44 2.50 -7.86
N ALA A 149 11.40 2.55 -9.19
CA ALA A 149 12.52 2.93 -10.04
C ALA A 149 12.47 4.43 -10.34
N VAL A 150 13.60 5.11 -10.20
CA VAL A 150 13.71 6.57 -10.33
C VAL A 150 14.94 6.99 -11.14
N ASP A 151 15.02 8.29 -11.45
CA ASP A 151 16.27 8.95 -11.85
C ASP A 151 17.00 9.43 -10.59
N PRO A 152 18.19 8.86 -10.24
CA PRO A 152 18.93 9.24 -9.04
C PRO A 152 19.37 10.71 -8.97
N SER A 153 19.45 11.40 -10.11
CA SER A 153 19.76 12.83 -10.15
C SER A 153 18.60 13.72 -9.70
N VAL A 154 17.38 13.19 -9.72
CA VAL A 154 16.15 13.86 -9.28
C VAL A 154 15.70 13.35 -7.92
N ILE A 155 15.68 12.02 -7.74
CA ILE A 155 15.31 11.35 -6.49
C ILE A 155 16.47 10.43 -6.11
N PRO A 156 17.30 10.79 -5.12
CA PRO A 156 18.40 9.92 -4.68
C PRO A 156 17.92 8.53 -4.27
N ILE A 157 18.70 7.49 -4.60
CA ILE A 157 18.43 6.13 -4.11
C ILE A 157 18.45 6.11 -2.58
N GLY A 158 17.46 5.44 -1.99
CA GLY A 158 17.20 5.38 -0.55
C GLY A 158 16.18 6.42 -0.07
N SER A 159 15.84 7.44 -0.88
CA SER A 159 14.86 8.46 -0.48
C SER A 159 13.49 7.84 -0.20
N ARG A 160 12.80 8.39 0.80
CA ARG A 160 11.38 8.10 1.03
C ARG A 160 10.54 9.02 0.18
N VAL A 161 9.62 8.46 -0.59
CA VAL A 161 8.86 9.19 -1.60
C VAL A 161 7.38 9.00 -1.33
N TYR A 162 6.66 10.10 -1.13
CA TYR A 162 5.20 10.09 -1.18
C TYR A 162 4.74 10.42 -2.60
N ILE A 163 3.85 9.58 -3.12
CA ILE A 163 3.23 9.72 -4.44
C ILE A 163 1.72 9.90 -4.23
N GLU A 164 1.18 11.04 -4.67
CA GLU A 164 -0.23 11.37 -4.50
C GLU A 164 -1.13 10.27 -5.06
N GLY A 165 -2.08 9.81 -4.22
CA GLY A 165 -3.04 8.77 -4.57
C GLY A 165 -2.49 7.34 -4.55
N LEU A 166 -1.19 7.12 -4.38
CA LEU A 166 -0.60 5.79 -4.20
C LEU A 166 -0.04 5.55 -2.80
N GLY A 167 0.49 6.58 -2.16
CA GLY A 167 1.08 6.50 -0.81
C GLY A 167 2.61 6.55 -0.82
N TYR A 168 3.23 5.82 0.10
CA TYR A 168 4.65 5.92 0.41
C TYR A 168 5.46 4.77 -0.21
N PHE A 169 6.62 5.13 -0.75
CA PHE A 169 7.54 4.24 -1.45
C PHE A 169 9.00 4.59 -1.10
N VAL A 170 9.93 3.73 -1.50
CA VAL A 170 11.36 3.88 -1.36
C VAL A 170 12.02 3.79 -2.74
N ALA A 171 12.82 4.79 -3.07
CA ALA A 171 13.64 4.78 -4.28
C ALA A 171 14.74 3.72 -4.18
N GLN A 172 14.52 2.55 -4.75
CA GLN A 172 15.46 1.42 -4.66
C GLN A 172 16.03 0.99 -6.00
N ASP A 173 15.41 1.42 -7.09
CA ASP A 173 15.73 0.92 -8.42
C ASP A 173 15.97 2.04 -9.43
N THR A 174 16.52 1.66 -10.58
CA THR A 174 16.74 2.56 -11.71
C THR A 174 16.41 1.85 -13.02
N GLY A 175 15.91 2.58 -14.01
CA GLY A 175 15.73 2.06 -15.37
C GLY A 175 16.39 2.97 -16.41
N SER A 176 16.82 2.40 -17.52
CA SER A 176 17.41 3.18 -18.63
C SER A 176 16.42 4.22 -19.20
N ALA A 177 15.13 3.88 -19.24
CA ALA A 177 14.04 4.76 -19.67
C ALA A 177 13.49 5.68 -18.56
N ILE A 178 13.93 5.49 -17.31
CA ILE A 178 13.46 6.27 -16.16
C ILE A 178 14.43 7.45 -15.96
N LYS A 179 14.07 8.58 -16.56
CA LYS A 179 14.87 9.81 -16.60
C LYS A 179 14.01 11.02 -16.26
N GLY A 180 14.59 11.98 -15.54
CA GLY A 180 13.90 13.20 -15.13
C GLY A 180 12.72 12.92 -14.21
N LYS A 181 11.58 13.59 -14.47
CA LYS A 181 10.34 13.44 -13.69
C LYS A 181 9.50 12.22 -14.11
N ARG A 182 10.13 11.05 -14.10
CA ARG A 182 9.49 9.76 -14.36
C ARG A 182 9.80 8.78 -13.24
N ILE A 183 8.79 8.02 -12.84
CA ILE A 183 8.91 6.94 -11.84
C ILE A 183 8.27 5.68 -12.42
N ASP A 184 8.88 4.53 -12.18
CA ASP A 184 8.29 3.23 -12.45
C ASP A 184 7.95 2.53 -11.13
N VAL A 185 6.69 2.16 -10.94
CA VAL A 185 6.21 1.52 -9.71
C VAL A 185 6.32 0.00 -9.86
N PHE A 186 7.01 -0.66 -8.93
CA PHE A 186 7.13 -2.11 -8.98
C PHE A 186 5.80 -2.79 -8.61
N MET A 187 5.39 -3.76 -9.42
CA MET A 187 4.22 -4.61 -9.20
C MET A 187 4.59 -6.08 -9.39
N ASN A 188 3.95 -6.95 -8.60
CA ASN A 188 4.21 -8.38 -8.67
C ASN A 188 3.54 -9.04 -9.88
N ASP A 189 2.38 -8.51 -10.31
CA ASP A 189 1.57 -9.08 -11.37
C ASP A 189 1.62 -8.23 -12.65
N LEU A 190 1.80 -8.88 -13.79
CA LEU A 190 1.93 -8.22 -15.08
C LEU A 190 0.60 -7.63 -15.57
N GLU A 191 -0.51 -8.31 -15.33
CA GLU A 191 -1.82 -7.79 -15.73
C GLU A 191 -2.14 -6.51 -14.95
N GLU A 192 -1.83 -6.48 -13.66
CA GLU A 192 -1.97 -5.28 -12.83
C GLU A 192 -1.05 -4.14 -13.29
N ALA A 193 0.20 -4.43 -13.65
CA ALA A 193 1.12 -3.42 -14.20
C ALA A 193 0.59 -2.83 -15.52
N LEU A 194 0.02 -3.66 -16.39
CA LEU A 194 -0.61 -3.20 -17.64
C LEU A 194 -1.85 -2.36 -17.38
N GLN A 195 -2.70 -2.77 -16.42
CA GLN A 195 -3.89 -2.02 -16.02
C GLN A 195 -3.57 -0.70 -15.33
N PHE A 196 -2.43 -0.61 -14.61
CA PHE A 196 -1.97 0.63 -14.00
C PHE A 196 -1.77 1.73 -15.05
N GLY A 197 -1.26 1.35 -16.22
CA GLY A 197 -1.08 2.22 -17.38
C GLY A 197 -0.12 3.37 -17.12
N VAL A 198 -0.25 4.44 -17.92
CA VAL A 198 0.53 5.68 -17.73
C VAL A 198 -0.32 6.69 -16.96
N LYS A 199 0.20 7.19 -15.83
CA LYS A 199 -0.40 8.28 -15.07
C LYS A 199 0.45 9.53 -15.23
N LYS A 200 -0.14 10.67 -15.57
CA LYS A 200 0.56 11.95 -15.77
C LYS A 200 0.04 12.97 -14.76
N GLY A 201 0.87 13.97 -14.43
CA GLY A 201 0.46 15.04 -13.53
C GLY A 201 0.32 14.58 -12.09
N VAL A 202 1.05 13.54 -11.67
CA VAL A 202 0.97 13.02 -10.30
C VAL A 202 1.99 13.75 -9.44
N ARG A 203 1.53 14.35 -8.34
CA ARG A 203 2.38 15.09 -7.40
C ARG A 203 3.26 14.14 -6.59
N VAL A 204 4.54 14.48 -6.46
CA VAL A 204 5.56 13.68 -5.77
C VAL A 204 6.38 14.55 -4.82
N ALA A 205 6.67 14.03 -3.62
CA ALA A 205 7.55 14.66 -2.65
C ALA A 205 8.51 13.65 -2.02
N ILE A 206 9.70 14.12 -1.65
CA ILE A 206 10.62 13.38 -0.77
C ILE A 206 10.31 13.75 0.69
N VAL A 207 10.19 12.77 1.57
CA VAL A 207 9.60 12.91 2.92
C VAL A 207 10.51 12.38 4.03
N ASP A 208 11.82 12.54 3.85
CA ASP A 208 12.88 12.08 4.74
C ASP A 208 12.76 12.59 6.18
#